data_AF-A0A5N7WE44-F1
#
_entry.id   AF-A0A5N7WE44-F1
#
_cell.length_a   1.000
_cell.length_b   1.000
_cell.length_c   1.000
_cell.angle_alpha   90.00
_cell.angle_beta   90.00
_cell.angle_gamma   90.00
#
_symmetry.space_group_name_H-M   'P 1'
#
loop_
_entity.id
_entity.type
_entity.pdbx_description
1 polymer ?
#
loop_
_entity_poly.entity_id
_entity_poly.type
_entity_poly.pdbx_seq_one_letter_code
_entity_poly.pdbx_strand_id
1 'polypeptide(L)'
;MEKINLLSNFLVQTLNTEEINYLISELTHISNKQFMVVSDNNNSTNCEGLKKPLTLLSLTKREIDYKRIKIKLLVQKPKTVEKLKNSINQISKSDGGFSDEMINLIINELVVENIINLSSGNEIIWRK
;
A
#
# COMPACT_ATOMS: atom_id res chain seq x y z
N MET A 1 25.08 6.76 -17.45
CA MET A 1 24.44 7.75 -18.34
C MET A 1 23.77 7.09 -19.56
N GLU A 2 24.42 6.18 -20.27
CA GLU A 2 23.86 5.53 -21.48
C GLU A 2 22.51 4.81 -21.28
N LYS A 3 22.31 4.13 -20.15
CA LYS A 3 21.06 3.40 -19.88
C LYS A 3 19.82 4.31 -19.76
N ILE A 4 20.01 5.52 -19.24
CA ILE A 4 18.92 6.50 -19.08
C ILE A 4 18.51 7.05 -20.45
N ASN A 5 19.49 7.30 -21.33
CA ASN A 5 19.23 7.77 -22.69
C ASN A 5 18.55 6.69 -23.55
N LEU A 6 18.94 5.42 -23.37
CA LEU A 6 18.30 4.27 -24.03
C LEU A 6 16.83 4.13 -23.62
N LEU A 7 16.55 4.24 -22.32
CA LEU A 7 15.19 4.20 -21.80
C LEU A 7 14.35 5.40 -22.28
N SER A 8 14.94 6.60 -22.29
CA SER A 8 14.29 7.81 -22.78
C SER A 8 13.93 7.70 -24.27
N ASN A 9 14.85 7.19 -25.10
CA ASN A 9 14.59 7.00 -26.52
C ASN A 9 13.53 5.94 -26.78
N PHE A 10 13.53 4.85 -26.00
CA PHE A 10 12.50 3.81 -26.10
C PHE A 10 11.11 4.34 -25.73
N LEU A 11 11.01 5.14 -24.66
CA LEU A 11 9.73 5.72 -24.23
C LEU A 11 9.19 6.71 -25.27
N VAL A 12 10.04 7.56 -25.85
CA VAL A 12 9.63 8.52 -26.88
C VAL A 12 9.22 7.84 -28.19
N GLN A 13 9.79 6.67 -28.51
CA GLN A 13 9.41 5.89 -29.69
C GLN A 13 8.13 5.06 -29.49
N THR A 14 7.84 4.68 -28.25
CA THR A 14 6.75 3.74 -27.93
C THR A 14 5.46 4.46 -27.53
N LEU A 15 5.59 5.64 -26.92
CA LEU A 15 4.47 6.37 -26.33
C LEU A 15 4.22 7.66 -27.10
N ASN A 16 2.95 7.98 -27.29
CA ASN A 16 2.56 9.27 -27.82
C ASN A 16 2.68 10.37 -26.74
N THR A 17 2.59 11.62 -27.15
CA THR A 17 2.78 12.77 -26.25
C THR A 17 1.79 12.80 -25.08
N GLU A 18 0.56 12.29 -25.27
CA GLU A 18 -0.45 12.23 -24.20
C GLU A 18 -0.09 11.17 -23.16
N GLU A 19 0.37 10.00 -23.59
CA GLU A 19 0.82 8.92 -22.72
C GLU A 19 2.08 9.30 -21.94
N ILE A 20 3.01 10.02 -22.57
CA ILE A 20 4.20 10.56 -21.90
C ILE A 20 3.80 11.59 -20.83
N ASN A 21 2.87 12.49 -21.15
CA ASN A 21 2.38 13.48 -20.19
C ASN A 21 1.64 12.82 -19.02
N TYR A 22 0.87 11.76 -19.29
CA TYR A 22 0.23 10.96 -18.25
C TYR A 22 1.27 10.28 -17.35
N LEU A 23 2.31 9.68 -17.94
CA LEU A 23 3.38 9.02 -17.18
C LEU A 23 4.17 10.02 -16.32
N ILE A 24 4.46 11.22 -16.86
CA ILE A 24 5.08 12.32 -16.11
C ILE A 24 4.18 12.79 -14.98
N SER A 25 2.87 12.89 -15.21
CA SER A 25 1.88 13.26 -14.19
C SER A 25 1.83 12.23 -13.06
N GLU A 26 1.79 10.94 -13.39
CA GLU A 26 1.81 9.85 -12.41
C GLU A 26 3.12 9.81 -11.63
N LEU A 27 4.26 9.96 -12.29
CA LEU A 27 5.58 10.00 -11.63
C LEU A 27 5.72 11.22 -10.72
N THR A 28 5.21 12.37 -11.16
CA THR A 28 5.20 13.61 -10.36
C THR A 28 4.26 13.49 -9.17
N HIS A 29 3.11 12.86 -9.34
CA HIS A 29 2.17 12.56 -8.26
C HIS A 29 2.76 11.58 -7.23
N ILE A 30 3.49 10.56 -7.69
CA ILE A 30 4.23 9.63 -6.83
C ILE A 30 5.37 10.36 -6.07
N SER A 31 6.12 11.21 -6.77
CA SER A 31 7.19 12.04 -6.18
C SER A 31 6.65 13.00 -5.12
N ASN A 32 5.53 13.68 -5.41
CA ASN A 32 4.89 14.61 -4.49
C ASN A 32 4.31 13.91 -3.25
N LYS A 33 3.83 12.66 -3.39
CA LYS A 33 3.46 11.84 -2.22
C LYS A 33 4.65 11.45 -1.36
N GLN A 34 5.86 11.39 -1.93
CA GLN A 34 7.09 11.12 -1.20
C GLN A 34 7.65 12.34 -0.45
N PHE A 35 7.21 13.56 -0.81
CA PHE A 35 7.64 14.83 -0.19
C PHE A 35 6.63 15.49 0.77
N MET A 36 5.44 14.90 1.00
CA MET A 36 4.52 15.37 2.08
C MET A 36 4.83 14.74 3.45
N VAL A 37 6.11 14.53 3.74
CA VAL A 37 6.59 14.33 5.11
C VAL A 37 7.31 15.62 5.51
N VAL A 38 6.77 16.29 6.52
CA VAL A 38 7.22 17.54 7.16
C VAL A 38 6.71 18.83 6.51
N SER A 39 5.59 19.34 7.04
CA SER A 39 5.47 20.70 7.58
C SER A 39 4.19 20.84 8.40
N ASP A 40 4.34 21.24 9.65
CA ASP A 40 3.28 21.49 10.61
C ASP A 40 2.30 22.61 10.21
N ASN A 41 1.18 22.62 10.94
CA ASN A 41 0.18 23.67 11.15
C ASN A 41 -1.08 23.72 10.26
N ASN A 42 -2.19 23.39 10.94
CA ASN A 42 -3.50 24.04 10.85
C ASN A 42 -4.12 24.17 9.46
N ASN A 43 -4.89 23.16 9.05
CA ASN A 43 -6.33 23.34 8.90
C ASN A 43 -7.02 21.99 8.66
N SER A 44 -8.05 21.78 9.47
CA SER A 44 -9.15 20.88 9.20
C SER A 44 -9.73 21.17 7.83
N THR A 45 -9.53 20.26 6.88
CA THR A 45 -10.50 20.02 5.82
C THR A 45 -10.51 18.53 5.56
N ASN A 46 -11.65 17.93 5.91
CA ASN A 46 -12.14 16.63 5.49
C ASN A 46 -11.55 16.17 4.15
N CYS A 47 -10.59 15.27 4.19
CA CYS A 47 -10.37 14.33 3.10
C CYS A 47 -11.19 13.07 3.40
N GLU A 48 -12.51 13.19 3.37
CA GLU A 48 -13.38 12.05 3.08
C GLU A 48 -13.22 11.69 1.60
N GLY A 49 -12.01 11.28 1.23
CA GLY A 49 -11.83 10.48 0.04
C GLY A 49 -12.55 9.18 0.31
N LEU A 50 -13.68 8.97 -0.37
CA LEU A 50 -14.36 7.69 -0.51
C LEU A 50 -13.34 6.64 -1.00
N LYS A 51 -12.54 6.12 -0.07
CA LYS A 51 -11.72 4.93 -0.27
C LYS A 51 -12.72 3.82 -0.52
N LYS A 52 -12.86 3.43 -1.79
CA LYS A 52 -13.60 2.23 -2.18
C LYS A 52 -13.11 1.11 -1.25
N PRO A 53 -14.01 0.42 -0.53
CA PRO A 53 -13.59 -0.59 0.42
C PRO A 53 -12.76 -1.62 -0.34
N LEU A 54 -11.56 -1.89 0.17
CA LEU A 54 -10.69 -2.89 -0.39
C LEU A 54 -11.40 -4.25 -0.31
N THR A 55 -11.86 -4.75 -1.45
CA THR A 55 -12.45 -6.08 -1.55
C THR A 55 -11.33 -7.12 -1.44
N LEU A 56 -11.19 -7.72 -0.25
CA LEU A 56 -10.25 -8.81 -0.04
C LEU A 56 -10.93 -10.13 -0.40
N LEU A 57 -10.39 -10.83 -1.38
CA LEU A 57 -10.86 -12.16 -1.74
C LEU A 57 -9.98 -13.22 -1.07
N SER A 58 -10.62 -14.13 -0.34
CA SER A 58 -9.98 -15.37 0.10
C SER A 58 -9.66 -16.29 -1.09
N LEU A 59 -8.84 -17.31 -0.84
CA LEU A 59 -8.61 -18.39 -1.82
C LEU A 59 -9.91 -19.11 -2.22
N THR A 60 -10.93 -19.10 -1.35
CA THR A 60 -12.25 -19.68 -1.64
C THR A 60 -13.19 -18.70 -2.36
N LYS A 61 -12.68 -17.54 -2.83
CA LYS A 61 -13.42 -16.45 -3.48
C LYS A 61 -14.51 -15.82 -2.61
N ARG A 62 -14.48 -16.04 -1.29
CA ARG A 62 -15.29 -15.29 -0.33
C ARG A 62 -14.68 -13.91 -0.12
N GLU A 63 -15.52 -12.90 -0.15
CA GLU A 63 -15.16 -11.53 0.22
C GLU A 63 -15.01 -11.42 1.74
N ILE A 64 -13.91 -10.83 2.18
CA ILE A 64 -13.59 -10.59 3.57
C ILE A 64 -13.46 -9.08 3.78
N ASP A 65 -14.15 -8.57 4.79
CA ASP A 65 -14.06 -7.17 5.15
C ASP A 65 -12.66 -6.84 5.71
N TYR A 66 -11.95 -5.93 5.02
CA TYR A 66 -10.67 -5.39 5.47
C TYR A 66 -10.73 -4.80 6.89
N LYS A 67 -11.86 -4.19 7.27
CA LYS A 67 -12.04 -3.61 8.61
C LYS A 67 -11.93 -4.68 9.71
N ARG A 68 -12.46 -5.89 9.47
CA ARG A 68 -12.36 -7.02 10.41
C ARG A 68 -10.90 -7.44 10.63
N ILE A 69 -10.12 -7.47 9.55
CA ILE A 69 -8.69 -7.82 9.62
C ILE A 69 -7.92 -6.72 10.34
N LYS A 70 -8.13 -5.46 9.95
CA LYS A 70 -7.50 -4.29 10.57
C LYS A 70 -7.72 -4.25 12.08
N ILE A 71 -8.95 -4.43 12.56
CA ILE A 71 -9.26 -4.44 14.00
C ILE A 71 -8.47 -5.55 14.73
N LYS A 72 -8.47 -6.77 14.20
CA LYS A 72 -7.74 -7.89 14.82
C LYS A 72 -6.22 -7.64 14.86
N LEU A 73 -5.66 -7.09 13.79
CA LEU A 73 -4.24 -6.76 13.73
C LEU A 73 -3.85 -5.64 14.69
N LEU A 74 -4.71 -4.63 14.88
CA LEU A 74 -4.50 -3.55 15.85
C LEU A 74 -4.51 -4.05 17.30
N VAL A 75 -5.20 -5.15 17.60
CA VAL A 75 -5.17 -5.79 18.92
C VAL A 75 -3.89 -6.61 19.11
N GLN A 76 -3.50 -7.40 18.10
CA GLN A 76 -2.35 -8.30 18.19
C GLN A 76 -1.00 -7.58 18.11
N LYS A 77 -0.93 -6.48 17.35
CA LYS A 77 0.27 -5.66 17.12
C LYS A 77 1.56 -6.47 16.89
N PRO A 78 1.60 -7.35 15.87
CA PRO A 78 2.81 -8.11 15.54
C PRO A 78 4.00 -7.18 15.29
N LYS A 79 5.15 -7.51 15.90
CA LYS A 79 6.35 -6.67 15.90
C LYS A 79 7.27 -6.85 14.68
N THR A 80 7.07 -7.91 13.90
CA THR A 80 7.89 -8.23 12.72
C THR A 80 7.01 -8.53 11.52
N VAL A 81 7.53 -8.27 10.32
CA VAL A 81 6.83 -8.54 9.04
C VAL A 81 6.37 -9.99 8.95
N GLU A 82 7.22 -10.94 9.34
CA GLU A 82 6.89 -12.36 9.35
C GLU A 82 5.71 -12.66 10.29
N LYS A 83 5.71 -12.11 11.50
CA LYS A 83 4.59 -12.27 12.44
C LYS A 83 3.32 -11.59 11.92
N LEU A 84 3.43 -10.48 11.20
CA LEU A 84 2.28 -9.82 10.57
C LEU A 84 1.68 -10.69 9.48
N LYS A 85 2.50 -11.24 8.58
CA LYS A 85 2.05 -12.18 7.55
C LYS A 85 1.36 -13.40 8.16
N ASN A 86 1.97 -13.99 9.19
CA ASN A 86 1.39 -15.13 9.91
C ASN A 86 0.06 -14.77 10.58
N SER A 87 -0.04 -13.58 11.18
CA SER A 87 -1.27 -13.09 11.81
C SER A 87 -2.38 -12.88 10.78
N ILE A 88 -2.09 -12.25 9.65
CA ILE A 88 -3.04 -12.06 8.53
C ILE A 88 -3.55 -13.43 8.05
N ASN A 89 -2.65 -14.38 7.83
CA ASN A 89 -3.01 -15.72 7.36
C ASN A 89 -3.84 -16.51 8.39
N GLN A 90 -3.52 -16.38 9.69
CA GLN A 90 -4.32 -16.97 10.76
C GLN A 90 -5.73 -16.37 10.83
N ILE A 91 -5.86 -15.05 10.65
CA ILE A 91 -7.15 -14.36 10.67
C ILE A 91 -8.04 -14.83 9.51
N SER A 92 -7.48 -15.06 8.33
CA SER A 92 -8.22 -15.48 7.14
C SER A 92 -8.38 -17.00 7.02
N LYS A 93 -7.74 -17.81 7.86
CA LYS A 93 -7.80 -19.27 7.81
C LYS A 93 -9.24 -19.82 7.91
N SER A 94 -10.10 -19.18 8.71
CA SER A 94 -11.53 -19.54 8.81
C SER A 94 -12.31 -19.32 7.51
N ASP A 95 -11.80 -18.42 6.67
CA ASP A 95 -12.44 -17.96 5.44
C ASP A 95 -11.75 -18.53 4.19
N GLY A 96 -10.85 -19.51 4.36
CA GLY A 96 -10.14 -20.20 3.28
C GLY A 96 -8.71 -19.73 3.04
N GLY A 97 -8.22 -18.77 3.82
CA GLY A 97 -6.86 -18.22 3.70
C GLY A 97 -6.72 -17.16 2.62
N PHE A 98 -5.55 -16.54 2.58
CA PHE A 98 -5.17 -15.56 1.57
C PHE A 98 -3.98 -16.05 0.74
N SER A 99 -3.90 -15.59 -0.51
CA SER A 99 -2.67 -15.71 -1.30
C SER A 99 -1.61 -14.74 -0.76
N ASP A 100 -0.34 -15.03 -1.04
CA ASP A 100 0.77 -14.14 -0.63
C ASP A 100 0.64 -12.74 -1.22
N GLU A 101 0.14 -12.63 -2.45
CA GLU A 101 -0.18 -11.35 -3.10
C GLU A 101 -1.19 -10.55 -2.29
N MET A 102 -2.27 -11.19 -1.84
CA MET A 102 -3.31 -10.56 -1.04
C MET A 102 -2.79 -10.15 0.34
N ILE A 103 -1.93 -10.99 0.96
CA ILE A 103 -1.28 -10.65 2.23
C ILE A 103 -0.39 -9.41 2.05
N ASN A 104 0.42 -9.36 1.00
CA ASN A 104 1.27 -8.20 0.71
C ASN A 104 0.42 -6.95 0.43
N LEU A 105 -0.73 -7.10 -0.23
CA LEU A 105 -1.68 -6.01 -0.48
C LEU A 105 -2.23 -5.46 0.84
N ILE A 106 -2.66 -6.32 1.77
CA ILE A 106 -3.12 -5.92 3.12
C ILE A 106 -2.02 -5.14 3.85
N ILE A 107 -0.77 -5.60 3.78
CA ILE A 107 0.37 -4.92 4.41
C ILE A 107 0.59 -3.54 3.78
N ASN A 108 0.58 -3.44 2.45
CA ASN A 108 0.72 -2.18 1.74
C ASN A 108 -0.38 -1.20 2.13
N GLU A 109 -1.62 -1.66 2.27
CA GLU A 109 -2.73 -0.82 2.71
C GLU A 109 -2.55 -0.32 4.15
N LEU A 110 -2.05 -1.15 5.07
CA LEU A 110 -1.70 -0.69 6.42
C LEU A 110 -0.61 0.40 6.43
N VAL A 111 0.33 0.35 5.48
CA VAL A 111 1.37 1.37 5.30
C VAL A 111 0.79 2.64 4.68
N VAL A 112 -0.03 2.51 3.63
CA VAL A 112 -0.70 3.65 2.97
C VAL A 112 -1.68 4.36 3.91
N GLU A 113 -2.33 3.61 4.80
CA GLU A 113 -3.15 4.15 5.89
C GLU A 113 -2.34 4.71 7.07
N ASN A 114 -1.00 4.66 7.00
CA ASN A 114 -0.09 5.13 8.04
C ASN A 114 -0.34 4.46 9.41
N ILE A 115 -0.87 3.23 9.41
CA ILE A 115 -1.11 2.42 10.62
C ILE A 115 0.19 1.77 11.06
N ILE A 116 1.02 1.36 10.11
CA ILE A 116 2.32 0.76 10.36
C ILE A 116 3.42 1.42 9.54
N ASN A 117 4.62 1.44 10.11
CA ASN A 117 5.85 1.72 9.39
C ASN A 117 6.72 0.47 9.37
N LEU A 118 7.27 0.15 8.19
CA LEU A 118 8.25 -0.90 8.01
C LEU A 118 9.65 -0.32 8.18
N SER A 119 10.42 -0.84 9.14
CA SER A 119 11.82 -0.49 9.33
C SER A 119 12.71 -1.44 8.53
N SER A 120 13.92 -0.98 8.19
CA SER A 120 14.93 -1.73 7.40
C SER A 120 15.30 -3.09 7.99
N GLY A 121 15.01 -3.32 9.27
CA GLY A 121 15.29 -4.56 10.02
C GLY A 121 14.13 -5.56 10.10
N ASN A 122 13.13 -5.49 9.22
CA ASN A 122 11.95 -6.36 9.25
C ASN A 122 11.03 -6.13 10.47
N GLU A 123 11.26 -5.04 11.20
CA GLU A 123 10.47 -4.60 12.33
C GLU A 123 9.28 -3.74 11.90
N ILE A 124 8.19 -3.87 12.63
CA ILE A 124 6.95 -3.12 12.41
C ILE A 124 6.77 -2.14 13.57
N ILE A 125 6.64 -0.87 13.22
CA ILE A 125 6.29 0.19 14.17
C ILE A 125 4.81 0.51 13.98
N TRP A 126 4.00 0.22 14.99
CA TRP A 126 2.58 0.55 15.00
C TRP A 126 2.38 2.01 15.36
N ARG A 127 1.70 2.76 14.49
CA ARG A 127 1.25 4.12 14.78
C ARG A 127 -0.04 4.09 15.58
N LYS A 128 -0.21 5.10 16.43
CA LYS A 128 -1.31 5.23 17.39
C LYS A 128 -2.46 6.03 16.80
#